data_AF-A0A434FCB0-F1
#
_entry.id   AF-A0A434FCB0-F1
#
_cell.length_a   1.000
_cell.length_b   1.000
_cell.length_c   1.000
_cell.angle_alpha   90.00
_cell.angle_beta   90.00
_cell.angle_gamma   90.00
#
_symmetry.space_group_name_H-M   'P 1'
#
loop_
_entity.id
_entity.type
_entity.pdbx_description
1 polymer ?
#
loop_
_entity_poly.entity_id
_entity_poly.type
_entity_poly.pdbx_seq_one_letter_code
_entity_poly.pdbx_strand_id
1 'polypeptide(L)'
;MPATGTTTMSRKPATRTRPAKAAAAVAPAAGVTVRHYCQGIGDCHLLTFRKADGKPFRMLIDCGIHVSIAGGPALVADIVADLKKETGGKIDILVVTHEHWDHVSGFLTAKDLFKDFAVGDVWMAWTENPADAEAAELDKFKGQAIAALQDVGQKLDAMQGLSSYMAGVRDGLQSVLGFQFGAAGERVRSARDAAAKLSQKPTPTYFEPGGPPVTIDALPNLRVYVLGPPRDKAALRLEEKASEMFPLASGGPFARALVSGLKMNEAADTGYVDELSPFERNVGTPLSAALKGDKGSDPAIDIGAYVRKHYSGPVSAAAAMEDRDQSWR
;
A
#
# COMPACT_ATOMS: atom_id res chain seq x y z
N MET A 1 -69.26 -28.71 -23.08
CA MET A 1 -67.78 -28.82 -23.11
C MET A 1 -67.22 -27.52 -22.53
N PRO A 2 -66.24 -27.57 -21.62
CA PRO A 2 -66.49 -27.57 -20.17
C PRO A 2 -66.11 -26.26 -19.46
N ALA A 3 -66.80 -26.01 -18.35
CA ALA A 3 -66.53 -24.95 -17.40
C ALA A 3 -65.25 -25.23 -16.60
N THR A 4 -64.40 -24.22 -16.50
CA THR A 4 -63.14 -24.21 -15.74
C THR A 4 -63.42 -24.24 -14.24
N GLY A 5 -63.04 -25.35 -13.59
CA GLY A 5 -63.08 -25.49 -12.14
C GLY A 5 -61.98 -24.66 -11.46
N THR A 6 -62.40 -23.74 -10.59
CA THR A 6 -61.53 -23.00 -9.66
C THR A 6 -61.07 -23.90 -8.52
N THR A 7 -59.77 -24.18 -8.46
CA THR A 7 -59.13 -24.90 -7.35
C THR A 7 -58.94 -23.96 -6.15
N THR A 8 -59.78 -24.09 -5.13
CA THR A 8 -59.59 -23.46 -3.81
C THR A 8 -58.56 -24.25 -3.00
N MET A 9 -57.37 -23.68 -2.81
CA MET A 9 -56.34 -24.20 -1.89
C MET A 9 -56.59 -23.67 -0.48
N SER A 10 -56.89 -24.59 0.45
CA SER A 10 -57.10 -24.32 1.87
C SER A 10 -55.79 -23.90 2.56
N ARG A 11 -55.73 -22.67 3.11
CA ARG A 11 -54.59 -22.18 3.89
C ARG A 11 -54.73 -22.62 5.34
N LYS A 12 -53.86 -23.53 5.78
CA LYS A 12 -53.67 -23.88 7.19
C LYS A 12 -52.89 -22.76 7.90
N PRO A 13 -53.22 -22.35 9.14
CA PRO A 13 -52.48 -21.27 9.81
C PRO A 13 -51.09 -21.75 10.25
N ALA A 14 -50.07 -20.92 10.01
CA ALA A 14 -48.70 -21.18 10.44
C ALA A 14 -48.55 -20.99 11.96
N THR A 15 -47.99 -21.99 12.62
CA THR A 15 -47.66 -21.99 14.05
C THR A 15 -46.51 -21.00 14.31
N ARG A 16 -46.72 -20.01 15.19
CA ARG A 16 -45.68 -19.08 15.65
C ARG A 16 -44.66 -19.82 16.52
N THR A 17 -43.46 -20.03 15.99
CA THR A 17 -42.30 -20.43 16.78
C THR A 17 -41.78 -19.25 17.59
N ARG A 18 -41.52 -19.49 18.88
CA ARG A 18 -41.00 -18.52 19.86
C ARG A 18 -39.56 -18.16 19.50
N PRO A 19 -39.12 -16.89 19.55
CA PRO A 19 -37.76 -16.54 19.17
C PRO A 19 -36.79 -17.16 20.18
N ALA A 20 -35.78 -17.87 19.67
CA ALA A 20 -34.68 -18.37 20.46
C ALA A 20 -33.92 -17.16 21.05
N LYS A 21 -33.61 -17.25 22.34
CA LYS A 21 -32.81 -16.28 23.08
C LYS A 21 -31.47 -16.14 22.34
N ALA A 22 -31.18 -14.96 21.80
CA ALA A 22 -29.92 -14.69 21.11
C ALA A 22 -28.78 -15.08 22.04
N ALA A 23 -27.98 -16.07 21.64
CA ALA A 23 -26.71 -16.34 22.28
C ALA A 23 -25.90 -15.05 22.20
N ALA A 24 -25.33 -14.62 23.34
CA ALA A 24 -24.43 -13.48 23.36
C ALA A 24 -23.38 -13.69 22.26
N ALA A 25 -23.29 -12.74 21.33
CA ALA A 25 -22.30 -12.77 20.28
C ALA A 25 -20.93 -12.91 20.94
N VAL A 26 -20.24 -14.01 20.64
CA VAL A 26 -18.82 -14.16 20.97
C VAL A 26 -18.14 -12.93 20.41
N ALA A 27 -17.43 -12.17 21.26
CA ALA A 27 -16.70 -11.01 20.81
C ALA A 27 -15.81 -11.43 19.62
N PRO A 28 -15.84 -10.70 18.48
CA PRO A 28 -15.04 -11.11 17.33
C PRO A 28 -13.58 -11.22 17.76
N ALA A 29 -12.96 -12.34 17.41
CA ALA A 29 -11.55 -12.61 17.69
C ALA A 29 -10.68 -11.41 17.30
N ALA A 30 -9.55 -11.21 17.98
CA ALA A 30 -8.57 -10.18 17.67
C ALA A 30 -8.06 -10.35 16.23
N GLY A 31 -8.72 -9.67 15.30
CA GLY A 31 -8.42 -9.69 13.88
C GLY A 31 -8.10 -8.30 13.37
N VAL A 32 -7.22 -8.24 12.38
CA VAL A 32 -7.01 -7.05 11.56
C VAL A 32 -7.98 -7.10 10.38
N THR A 33 -8.64 -5.99 10.09
CA THR A 33 -9.37 -5.82 8.82
C THR A 33 -8.50 -5.00 7.88
N VAL A 34 -8.24 -5.53 6.69
CA VAL A 34 -7.49 -4.83 5.65
C VAL A 34 -8.46 -4.50 4.51
N ARG A 35 -8.59 -3.21 4.20
CA ARG A 35 -9.38 -2.72 3.07
C ARG A 35 -8.43 -2.14 2.03
N HIS A 36 -8.33 -2.82 0.89
CA HIS A 36 -7.61 -2.31 -0.28
C HIS A 36 -8.58 -1.57 -1.19
N TYR A 37 -8.24 -0.34 -1.58
CA TYR A 37 -8.97 0.36 -2.63
C TYR A 37 -8.36 0.04 -3.98
N CYS A 38 -9.21 -0.29 -4.95
CA CYS A 38 -8.81 -0.77 -6.27
C CYS A 38 -8.88 0.36 -7.29
N GLN A 39 -7.97 1.34 -7.19
CA GLN A 39 -7.93 2.47 -8.14
C GLN A 39 -7.08 2.25 -9.39
N GLY A 40 -6.47 1.07 -9.55
CA GLY A 40 -5.56 0.78 -10.67
C GLY A 40 -4.11 0.91 -10.23
N ILE A 41 -3.36 1.82 -10.84
CA ILE A 41 -1.93 2.05 -10.52
C ILE A 41 -1.86 3.08 -9.38
N GLY A 42 -1.34 2.65 -8.22
CA GLY A 42 -1.22 3.43 -7.00
C GLY A 42 -1.84 2.73 -5.80
N ASP A 43 -1.55 3.26 -4.62
CA ASP A 43 -1.89 2.60 -3.35
C ASP A 43 -2.84 3.45 -2.49
N CYS A 44 -3.79 2.76 -1.88
CA CYS A 44 -4.58 3.27 -0.76
C CYS A 44 -5.13 2.08 0.03
N HIS A 45 -4.68 1.93 1.28
CA HIS A 45 -5.05 0.80 2.11
C HIS A 45 -5.43 1.24 3.53
N LEU A 46 -6.59 0.82 4.00
CA LEU A 46 -7.03 1.07 5.37
C LEU A 46 -6.92 -0.21 6.18
N LEU A 47 -6.05 -0.20 7.18
CA LEU A 47 -5.92 -1.25 8.19
C LEU A 47 -6.68 -0.83 9.44
N THR A 48 -7.56 -1.70 9.91
CA THR A 48 -8.33 -1.51 11.15
C THR A 48 -8.02 -2.61 12.14
N PHE A 49 -7.46 -2.21 13.28
CA PHE A 49 -7.16 -3.07 14.42
C PHE A 49 -8.15 -2.82 15.56
N ARG A 50 -8.19 -3.73 16.53
CA ARG A 50 -8.96 -3.56 17.76
C ARG A 50 -8.03 -3.33 18.95
N LYS A 51 -8.21 -2.19 19.62
CA LYS A 51 -7.54 -1.89 20.89
C LYS A 51 -8.14 -2.73 22.02
N ALA A 52 -7.43 -2.80 23.14
CA ALA A 52 -7.90 -3.50 24.35
C ALA A 52 -9.28 -3.03 24.85
N ASP A 53 -9.66 -1.77 24.61
CA ASP A 53 -10.98 -1.22 24.96
C ASP A 53 -12.07 -1.49 23.90
N GLY A 54 -11.78 -2.31 22.89
CA GLY A 54 -12.68 -2.68 21.79
C GLY A 54 -12.83 -1.62 20.70
N LYS A 55 -12.32 -0.40 20.90
CA LYS A 55 -12.39 0.67 19.90
C LYS A 55 -11.43 0.38 18.73
N PRO A 56 -11.79 0.82 17.51
CA PRO A 56 -10.90 0.68 16.38
C PRO A 56 -9.62 1.52 16.57
N PHE A 57 -8.52 1.00 16.05
CA PHE A 57 -7.31 1.76 15.72
C PHE A 57 -7.14 1.68 14.21
N ARG A 58 -7.01 2.82 13.54
CA ARG A 58 -7.03 2.92 12.07
C ARG A 58 -5.72 3.46 11.54
N MET A 59 -5.11 2.67 10.67
CA MET A 59 -3.90 3.02 9.94
C MET A 59 -4.24 3.14 8.46
N LEU A 60 -4.08 4.32 7.89
CA LEU A 60 -4.14 4.54 6.44
C LEU A 60 -2.72 4.42 5.90
N ILE A 61 -2.52 3.61 4.86
CA ILE A 61 -1.26 3.52 4.12
C ILE A 61 -1.53 4.08 2.73
N ASP A 62 -0.90 5.22 2.45
CA ASP A 62 -1.01 5.97 1.20
C ASP A 62 -2.45 6.34 0.79
N CYS A 63 -2.55 7.24 -0.19
CA CYS A 63 -3.78 7.55 -0.89
C CYS A 63 -3.43 8.26 -2.20
N GLY A 64 -3.24 7.50 -3.26
CA GLY A 64 -2.89 8.08 -4.55
C GLY A 64 -3.32 7.25 -5.75
N ILE A 65 -3.22 7.87 -6.91
CA ILE A 65 -3.47 7.23 -8.19
C ILE A 65 -2.55 7.83 -9.25
N HIS A 66 -2.07 6.97 -10.16
CA HIS A 66 -1.21 7.40 -11.25
C HIS A 66 -1.97 8.28 -12.26
N VAL A 67 -1.25 9.21 -12.89
CA VAL A 67 -1.82 10.17 -13.87
C VAL A 67 -2.43 9.52 -15.11
N SER A 68 -2.05 8.28 -15.42
CA SER A 68 -2.55 7.53 -16.57
C SER A 68 -3.96 6.98 -16.37
N ILE A 69 -4.49 6.96 -15.15
CA ILE A 69 -5.83 6.43 -14.89
C ILE A 69 -6.88 7.49 -15.24
N ALA A 70 -7.65 7.22 -16.29
CA ALA A 70 -8.75 8.07 -16.72
C ALA A 70 -9.78 8.24 -15.60
N GLY A 71 -10.15 9.49 -15.30
CA GLY A 71 -11.08 9.80 -14.21
C GLY A 71 -10.48 9.64 -12.80
N GLY A 72 -9.16 9.44 -12.69
CA GLY A 72 -8.49 9.14 -11.42
C GLY A 72 -8.80 10.07 -10.24
N PRO A 73 -8.80 11.41 -10.41
CA PRO A 73 -9.14 12.32 -9.31
C PRO A 73 -10.56 12.12 -8.75
N ALA A 74 -11.54 11.77 -9.60
CA ALA A 74 -12.90 11.48 -9.13
C ALA A 74 -12.95 10.17 -8.36
N LEU A 75 -12.25 9.14 -8.85
CA LEU A 75 -12.13 7.85 -8.14
C LEU A 75 -11.48 8.00 -6.76
N VAL A 76 -10.42 8.81 -6.67
CA VAL A 76 -9.79 9.15 -5.38
C VAL A 76 -10.75 9.92 -4.48
N ALA A 77 -11.54 10.85 -5.00
CA ALA A 77 -12.56 11.54 -4.20
C ALA A 77 -13.60 10.57 -3.62
N ASP A 78 -14.05 9.58 -4.41
CA ASP A 78 -14.96 8.52 -3.94
C ASP A 78 -14.32 7.64 -2.86
N ILE A 79 -13.03 7.30 -3.02
CA ILE A 79 -12.25 6.57 -2.00
C ILE A 79 -12.17 7.36 -0.69
N VAL A 80 -11.87 8.66 -0.76
CA VAL A 80 -11.78 9.51 0.44
C VAL A 80 -13.14 9.67 1.12
N ALA A 81 -14.23 9.70 0.35
CA ALA A 81 -15.58 9.68 0.89
C ALA A 81 -15.90 8.36 1.62
N ASP A 82 -15.52 7.20 1.06
CA ASP A 82 -15.66 5.90 1.73
C ASP A 82 -14.79 5.81 2.99
N LEU A 83 -13.54 6.29 2.93
CA LEU A 83 -12.68 6.44 4.10
C LEU A 83 -13.36 7.26 5.20
N LYS A 84 -13.97 8.40 4.85
CA LYS A 84 -14.67 9.25 5.82
C LYS A 84 -15.85 8.50 6.46
N LYS A 85 -16.60 7.74 5.68
CA LYS A 85 -17.72 6.90 6.15
C LYS A 85 -17.25 5.77 7.07
N GLU A 86 -16.22 5.02 6.69
CA GLU A 86 -15.67 3.89 7.45
C GLU A 86 -14.98 4.35 8.74
N THR A 87 -14.31 5.50 8.68
CA THR A 87 -13.49 5.98 9.79
C THR A 87 -14.20 6.96 10.73
N GLY A 88 -15.29 7.58 10.26
CA GLY A 88 -15.84 8.79 10.88
C GLY A 88 -14.91 10.00 10.75
N GLY A 89 -13.90 9.92 9.87
CA GLY A 89 -12.84 10.91 9.70
C GLY A 89 -11.78 10.87 10.80
N LYS A 90 -11.57 9.72 11.45
CA LYS A 90 -10.50 9.54 12.44
C LYS A 90 -9.53 8.47 11.96
N ILE A 91 -8.29 8.88 11.74
CA ILE A 91 -7.16 8.02 11.39
C ILE A 91 -6.14 8.18 12.50
N ASP A 92 -5.73 7.09 13.15
CA ASP A 92 -4.75 7.16 14.23
C ASP A 92 -3.35 7.40 13.67
N ILE A 93 -3.01 6.69 12.57
CA ILE A 93 -1.73 6.85 11.86
C ILE A 93 -1.99 6.90 10.35
N LEU A 94 -1.42 7.89 9.67
CA LEU A 94 -1.22 7.86 8.22
C LEU A 94 0.23 7.49 7.93
N VAL A 95 0.47 6.40 7.21
CA VAL A 95 1.79 6.02 6.69
C VAL A 95 1.89 6.50 5.26
N VAL A 96 2.91 7.30 4.96
CA VAL A 96 3.30 7.66 3.60
C VAL A 96 4.55 6.86 3.26
N THR A 97 4.43 5.89 2.36
CA THR A 97 5.51 4.92 2.09
C THR A 97 6.69 5.58 1.38
N HIS A 98 6.42 6.37 0.34
CA HIS A 98 7.40 7.14 -0.42
C HIS A 98 6.74 8.21 -1.30
N GLU A 99 7.54 9.07 -1.91
CA GLU A 99 7.09 10.23 -2.68
C GLU A 99 6.78 9.95 -4.17
N HIS A 100 6.22 8.79 -4.51
CA HIS A 100 5.69 8.58 -5.87
C HIS A 100 4.26 9.10 -6.00
N TRP A 101 3.95 9.67 -7.17
CA TRP A 101 2.69 10.39 -7.39
C TRP A 101 1.46 9.52 -7.12
N ASP A 102 1.51 8.26 -7.51
CA ASP A 102 0.47 7.27 -7.33
C ASP A 102 0.29 6.79 -5.88
N HIS A 103 1.14 7.23 -4.95
CA HIS A 103 0.98 7.01 -3.51
C HIS A 103 0.46 8.27 -2.78
N VAL A 104 0.88 9.47 -3.22
CA VAL A 104 0.59 10.72 -2.48
C VAL A 104 -0.43 11.65 -3.13
N SER A 105 -0.77 11.43 -4.40
CA SER A 105 -1.57 12.39 -5.18
C SER A 105 -2.92 12.74 -4.57
N GLY A 106 -3.59 11.81 -3.88
CA GLY A 106 -4.88 12.03 -3.24
C GLY A 106 -4.84 13.08 -2.14
N PHE A 107 -3.72 13.23 -1.44
CA PHE A 107 -3.56 14.27 -0.43
C PHE A 107 -3.53 15.68 -1.03
N LEU A 108 -3.24 15.80 -2.34
CA LEU A 108 -3.33 17.06 -3.07
C LEU A 108 -4.66 17.21 -3.81
N THR A 109 -5.07 16.19 -4.57
CA THR A 109 -6.26 16.27 -5.44
C THR A 109 -7.57 16.22 -4.67
N ALA A 110 -7.60 15.51 -3.53
CA ALA A 110 -8.74 15.43 -2.61
C ALA A 110 -8.46 16.16 -1.29
N LYS A 111 -7.53 17.13 -1.29
CA LYS A 111 -7.13 17.91 -0.10
C LYS A 111 -8.32 18.46 0.69
N ASP A 112 -9.32 18.98 -0.01
CA ASP A 112 -10.50 19.56 0.63
C ASP A 112 -11.33 18.53 1.39
N LEU A 113 -11.41 17.29 0.91
CA LEU A 113 -12.09 16.19 1.60
C LEU A 113 -11.30 15.73 2.84
N PHE A 114 -9.97 15.78 2.76
CA PHE A 114 -9.10 15.43 3.89
C PHE A 114 -9.13 16.46 5.03
N LYS A 115 -9.57 17.71 4.80
CA LYS A 115 -9.68 18.74 5.86
C LYS A 115 -10.57 18.31 7.03
N ASP A 116 -11.55 17.45 6.76
CA ASP A 116 -12.47 16.96 7.78
C ASP A 116 -11.93 15.74 8.54
N PHE A 117 -10.69 15.32 8.29
CA PHE A 117 -10.07 14.20 9.00
C PHE A 117 -9.24 14.70 10.18
N ALA A 118 -9.31 13.95 11.28
CA ALA A 118 -8.37 14.02 12.38
C ALA A 118 -7.35 12.88 12.21
N VAL A 119 -6.13 13.23 11.81
CA VAL A 119 -5.01 12.27 11.67
C VAL A 119 -4.06 12.43 12.86
N GLY A 120 -3.99 11.41 13.72
CA GLY A 120 -3.24 11.49 14.98
C GLY A 120 -1.74 11.72 14.76
N ASP A 121 -1.15 10.96 13.84
CA ASP A 121 0.23 11.13 13.41
C ASP A 121 0.41 10.75 11.94
N VAL A 122 1.46 11.29 11.33
CA VAL A 122 1.91 10.92 9.99
C VAL A 122 3.30 10.31 10.10
N TRP A 123 3.47 9.13 9.52
CA TRP A 123 4.71 8.36 9.50
C TRP A 123 5.34 8.44 8.13
N MET A 124 6.62 8.80 8.07
CA MET A 124 7.38 8.96 6.84
C MET A 124 8.78 8.37 6.98
N ALA A 125 9.45 8.12 5.85
CA ALA A 125 10.86 7.75 5.83
C ALA A 125 11.75 8.91 6.31
N TRP A 126 12.91 8.57 6.87
CA TRP A 126 13.92 9.55 7.28
C TRP A 126 14.37 10.47 6.13
N THR A 127 14.26 10.02 4.88
CA THR A 127 14.55 10.83 3.69
C THR A 127 13.62 12.02 3.50
N GLU A 128 12.47 12.01 4.19
CA GLU A 128 11.52 13.13 4.18
C GLU A 128 11.71 14.07 5.37
N ASN A 129 12.68 13.80 6.26
CA ASN A 129 12.93 14.62 7.44
C ASN A 129 13.76 15.87 7.07
N PRO A 130 13.20 17.09 7.11
CA PRO A 130 13.94 18.30 6.75
C PRO A 130 15.03 18.67 7.76
N ALA A 131 15.01 18.08 8.96
CA ALA A 131 16.05 18.27 9.97
C ALA A 131 17.22 17.28 9.83
N ASP A 132 17.10 16.27 8.96
CA ASP A 132 18.19 15.34 8.68
C ASP A 132 19.07 15.89 7.55
N ALA A 133 20.37 16.03 7.81
CA ALA A 133 21.31 16.62 6.87
C ALA A 133 21.50 15.77 5.60
N GLU A 134 21.43 14.45 5.71
CA GLU A 134 21.55 13.57 4.55
C GLU A 134 20.27 13.61 3.71
N ALA A 135 19.11 13.66 4.35
CA ALA A 135 17.83 13.84 3.67
C ALA A 135 17.80 15.17 2.88
N ALA A 136 18.26 16.27 3.49
CA ALA A 136 18.35 17.57 2.84
C ALA A 136 19.28 17.57 1.61
N GLU A 137 20.42 16.88 1.67
CA GLU A 137 21.32 16.71 0.52
C GLU A 137 20.69 15.85 -0.59
N LEU A 138 19.96 14.79 -0.23
CA LEU A 138 19.22 13.98 -1.21
C LEU A 138 18.12 14.80 -1.91
N ASP A 139 17.33 15.56 -1.16
CA ASP A 139 16.28 16.41 -1.72
C ASP A 139 16.87 17.49 -2.66
N LYS A 140 17.98 18.12 -2.25
CA LYS A 140 18.70 19.08 -3.09
C LYS A 140 19.19 18.46 -4.40
N PHE A 141 19.79 17.27 -4.33
CA PHE A 141 20.24 16.54 -5.52
C PHE A 141 19.07 16.20 -6.44
N LYS A 142 17.97 15.66 -5.89
CA LYS A 142 16.73 15.37 -6.64
C LYS A 142 16.18 16.63 -7.30
N GLY A 143 16.10 17.74 -6.57
CA GLY A 143 15.62 19.03 -7.08
C GLY A 143 16.45 19.53 -8.26
N GLN A 144 17.78 19.46 -8.17
CA GLN A 144 18.69 19.84 -9.26
C GLN A 144 18.54 18.93 -10.48
N ALA A 145 18.44 17.61 -10.27
CA ALA A 145 18.24 16.66 -11.36
C ALA A 145 16.91 16.90 -12.08
N ILE A 146 15.81 17.07 -11.35
CA ILE A 146 14.49 17.38 -11.91
C ILE A 146 14.52 18.69 -12.71
N ALA A 147 15.11 19.75 -12.15
CA ALA A 147 15.21 21.04 -12.84
C ALA A 147 16.00 20.93 -14.17
N ALA A 148 17.10 20.17 -14.17
CA ALA A 148 17.88 19.92 -15.38
C ALA A 148 17.07 19.13 -16.42
N LEU A 149 16.35 18.08 -16.00
CA LEU A 149 15.48 17.29 -16.89
C LEU A 149 14.34 18.13 -17.47
N GLN A 150 13.73 19.01 -16.67
CA GLN A 150 12.69 19.92 -17.12
C GLN A 150 13.21 20.94 -18.14
N ASP A 151 14.39 21.52 -17.91
CA ASP A 151 15.03 22.44 -18.86
C ASP A 151 15.33 21.75 -20.20
N VAL A 152 15.84 20.52 -20.17
CA VAL A 152 16.04 19.71 -21.38
C VAL A 152 14.72 19.43 -22.09
N GLY A 153 13.67 19.05 -21.33
CA GLY A 153 12.33 18.81 -21.88
C GLY A 153 11.77 20.04 -22.60
N GLN A 154 11.84 21.22 -21.96
CA GLN A 154 11.38 22.48 -22.54
C GLN A 154 12.16 22.86 -23.81
N LYS A 155 13.48 22.66 -23.82
CA LYS A 155 14.32 22.90 -25.01
C LYS A 155 13.92 21.97 -26.15
N LEU A 156 13.70 20.69 -25.87
CA LEU A 156 13.24 19.73 -26.88
C LEU A 156 11.85 20.09 -27.41
N ASP A 157 10.93 20.52 -26.56
CA ASP A 157 9.58 20.94 -26.97
C ASP A 157 9.62 22.19 -27.87
N ALA A 158 10.58 23.09 -27.66
CA ALA A 158 10.75 24.31 -28.44
C ALA A 158 11.46 24.10 -29.80
N MET A 159 12.10 22.94 -30.02
CA MET A 159 12.82 22.66 -31.26
C MET A 159 11.87 22.29 -32.40
N GLN A 160 12.00 22.98 -33.53
CA GLN A 160 11.35 22.59 -34.80
C GLN A 160 12.25 21.62 -35.58
N GLY A 161 11.63 20.65 -36.27
CA GLY A 161 12.37 19.72 -37.14
C GLY A 161 13.21 18.68 -36.40
N LEU A 162 12.77 18.24 -35.22
CA LEU A 162 13.41 17.13 -34.50
C LEU A 162 13.52 15.89 -35.40
N SER A 163 14.67 15.24 -35.37
CA SER A 163 14.81 13.89 -35.94
C SER A 163 13.90 12.92 -35.18
N SER A 164 13.53 11.80 -35.81
CA SER A 164 12.72 10.74 -35.18
C SER A 164 13.36 10.23 -33.87
N TYR A 165 14.70 10.15 -33.83
CA TYR A 165 15.44 9.79 -32.63
C TYR A 165 15.23 10.80 -31.49
N MET A 166 15.38 12.10 -31.77
CA MET A 166 15.22 13.13 -30.75
C MET A 166 13.77 13.30 -30.30
N ALA A 167 12.80 13.03 -31.18
CA ALA A 167 11.39 12.93 -30.81
C ALA A 167 11.15 11.77 -29.81
N GLY A 168 11.77 10.61 -30.04
CA GLY A 168 11.71 9.49 -29.08
C GLY A 168 12.36 9.80 -27.73
N VAL A 169 13.49 10.52 -27.73
CA VAL A 169 14.13 11.00 -26.48
C VAL A 169 13.23 11.96 -25.73
N ARG A 170 12.59 12.91 -26.43
CA ARG A 170 11.60 13.83 -25.84
C ARG A 170 10.44 13.05 -25.21
N ASP A 171 9.86 12.10 -25.93
CA ASP A 171 8.71 11.33 -25.46
C ASP A 171 9.07 10.44 -24.25
N GLY A 172 10.27 9.84 -24.25
CA GLY A 172 10.81 9.11 -23.11
C GLY A 172 11.04 10.01 -21.88
N LEU A 173 11.61 11.19 -22.09
CA LEU A 173 11.82 12.18 -21.03
C LEU A 173 10.50 12.66 -20.41
N GLN A 174 9.49 12.96 -21.25
CA GLN A 174 8.15 13.31 -20.80
C GLN A 174 7.50 12.16 -20.03
N SER A 175 7.73 10.91 -20.44
CA SER A 175 7.25 9.72 -19.74
C SER A 175 7.88 9.56 -18.35
N VAL A 176 9.21 9.75 -18.23
CA VAL A 176 9.91 9.71 -16.93
C VAL A 176 9.45 10.84 -16.02
N LEU A 177 9.30 12.05 -16.54
CA LEU A 177 8.78 13.19 -15.78
C LEU A 177 7.34 12.92 -15.31
N GLY A 178 6.49 12.36 -16.17
CA GLY A 178 5.10 12.03 -15.84
C GLY A 178 4.96 10.88 -14.84
N PHE A 179 5.79 9.83 -14.96
CA PHE A 179 5.74 8.63 -14.12
C PHE A 179 6.37 8.86 -12.75
N GLN A 180 7.63 9.32 -12.72
CA GLN A 180 8.41 9.42 -11.48
C GLN A 180 8.05 10.67 -10.66
N PHE A 181 7.57 11.73 -11.31
CA PHE A 181 7.44 13.05 -10.68
C PHE A 181 6.07 13.71 -10.89
N GLY A 182 5.15 13.10 -11.64
CA GLY A 182 3.91 13.74 -12.09
C GLY A 182 4.17 14.97 -12.97
N ALA A 183 3.10 15.65 -13.40
CA ALA A 183 3.25 16.93 -14.11
C ALA A 183 3.90 17.97 -13.18
N ALA A 184 5.23 18.12 -13.32
CA ALA A 184 6.18 18.86 -12.49
C ALA A 184 6.40 18.29 -11.07
N GLY A 185 7.62 17.83 -10.75
CA GLY A 185 7.99 17.26 -9.43
C GLY A 185 7.69 18.13 -8.21
N GLU A 186 7.47 19.44 -8.38
CA GLU A 186 6.90 20.30 -7.32
C GLU A 186 5.52 19.85 -6.85
N ARG A 187 4.73 19.25 -7.73
CA ARG A 187 3.38 18.75 -7.45
C ARG A 187 3.44 17.51 -6.55
N VAL A 188 4.39 16.61 -6.77
CA VAL A 188 4.66 15.47 -5.89
C VAL A 188 5.08 15.93 -4.51
N ARG A 189 6.07 16.85 -4.41
CA ARG A 189 6.47 17.44 -3.13
C ARG A 189 5.30 18.10 -2.42
N SER A 190 4.47 18.85 -3.15
CA SER A 190 3.27 19.50 -2.60
C SER A 190 2.24 18.49 -2.08
N ALA A 191 2.11 17.33 -2.73
CA ALA A 191 1.21 16.26 -2.31
C ALA A 191 1.71 15.54 -1.05
N ARG A 192 3.00 15.19 -1.01
CA ARG A 192 3.66 14.70 0.21
C ARG A 192 3.52 15.70 1.36
N ASP A 193 3.79 17.00 1.12
CA ASP A 193 3.67 18.04 2.14
C ASP A 193 2.21 18.22 2.59
N ALA A 194 1.24 18.04 1.70
CA ALA A 194 -0.17 18.03 2.07
C ALA A 194 -0.48 16.85 3.00
N ALA A 195 0.08 15.67 2.75
CA ALA A 195 -0.04 14.51 3.63
C ALA A 195 0.59 14.77 5.00
N ALA A 196 1.83 15.30 5.04
CA ALA A 196 2.54 15.65 6.28
C ALA A 196 1.73 16.63 7.15
N LYS A 197 1.09 17.63 6.52
CA LYS A 197 0.26 18.65 7.18
C LYS A 197 -1.04 18.11 7.78
N LEU A 198 -1.44 16.87 7.47
CA LEU A 198 -2.59 16.25 8.13
C LEU A 198 -2.27 15.84 9.58
N SER A 199 -0.99 15.68 9.93
CA SER A 199 -0.59 15.28 11.28
C SER A 199 -1.07 16.27 12.33
N GLN A 200 -1.68 15.76 13.41
CA GLN A 200 -1.97 16.54 14.60
C GLN A 200 -0.73 16.83 15.45
N LYS A 201 0.37 16.10 15.23
CA LYS A 201 1.66 16.43 15.84
C LYS A 201 2.28 17.65 15.14
N PRO A 202 3.13 18.44 15.83
CA PRO A 202 3.83 19.58 15.21
C PRO A 202 4.69 19.19 13.99
N THR A 203 5.23 17.96 14.01
CA THR A 203 5.98 17.37 12.92
C THR A 203 5.58 15.90 12.75
N PRO A 204 5.58 15.36 11.53
CA PRO A 204 5.52 13.91 11.31
C PRO A 204 6.59 13.15 12.09
N THR A 205 6.34 11.87 12.34
CA THR A 205 7.35 10.95 12.88
C THR A 205 8.10 10.30 11.72
N TYR A 206 9.43 10.41 11.74
CA TYR A 206 10.29 9.86 10.69
C TYR A 206 10.98 8.58 11.16
N PHE A 207 11.09 7.61 10.25
CA PHE A 207 11.65 6.29 10.53
C PHE A 207 12.81 5.94 9.61
N GLU A 208 13.77 5.22 10.16
CA GLU A 208 14.91 4.65 9.43
C GLU A 208 15.08 3.17 9.73
N PRO A 209 15.67 2.39 8.80
CA PRO A 209 15.91 0.98 9.00
C PRO A 209 17.01 0.72 10.03
N GLY A 210 17.03 -0.50 10.59
CA GLY A 210 18.05 -0.97 11.53
C GLY A 210 17.72 -0.73 13.01
N GLY A 211 16.67 0.04 13.31
CA GLY A 211 16.12 0.16 14.66
C GLY A 211 15.34 -1.07 15.15
N PRO A 212 15.01 -1.14 16.45
CA PRO A 212 14.08 -2.14 16.95
C PRO A 212 12.68 -1.96 16.31
N PRO A 213 11.83 -3.00 16.30
CA PRO A 213 10.49 -2.89 15.76
C PRO A 213 9.71 -1.79 16.48
N VAL A 214 8.98 -0.98 15.72
CA VAL A 214 8.12 0.06 16.26
C VAL A 214 6.91 -0.61 16.89
N THR A 215 6.65 -0.24 18.15
CA THR A 215 5.50 -0.69 18.94
C THR A 215 4.51 0.46 19.09
N ILE A 216 3.23 0.13 19.11
CA ILE A 216 2.15 1.09 19.37
C ILE A 216 1.50 0.69 20.69
N ASP A 217 1.52 1.56 21.70
CA ASP A 217 1.01 1.24 23.05
C ASP A 217 -0.44 0.73 23.05
N ALA A 218 -1.26 1.27 22.15
CA ALA A 218 -2.66 0.87 21.97
C ALA A 218 -2.82 -0.52 21.32
N LEU A 219 -1.77 -1.04 20.69
CA LEU A 219 -1.69 -2.30 19.95
C LEU A 219 -0.41 -3.07 20.35
N PRO A 220 -0.30 -3.57 21.59
CA PRO A 220 0.94 -4.16 22.11
C PRO A 220 1.43 -5.40 21.34
N ASN A 221 0.55 -6.03 20.56
CA ASN A 221 0.87 -7.22 19.77
C ASN A 221 1.24 -6.89 18.31
N LEU A 222 1.15 -5.62 17.91
CA LEU A 222 1.56 -5.17 16.59
C LEU A 222 3.03 -4.74 16.63
N ARG A 223 3.83 -5.32 15.74
CA ARG A 223 5.23 -4.95 15.52
C ARG A 223 5.37 -4.44 14.11
N VAL A 224 5.88 -3.22 13.95
CA VAL A 224 6.13 -2.61 12.64
C VAL A 224 7.63 -2.57 12.40
N TYR A 225 8.07 -3.15 11.29
CA TYR A 225 9.48 -3.21 10.91
C TYR A 225 9.75 -2.21 9.79
N VAL A 226 10.74 -1.34 9.99
CA VAL A 226 11.14 -0.34 9.00
C VAL A 226 12.28 -0.93 8.17
N LEU A 227 12.02 -1.18 6.89
CA LEU A 227 12.95 -1.91 6.02
C LEU A 227 13.80 -1.00 5.14
N GLY A 228 13.39 0.24 4.94
CA GLY A 228 14.10 1.20 4.11
C GLY A 228 13.53 2.61 4.23
N PRO A 229 14.10 3.56 3.48
CA PRO A 229 15.29 3.41 2.63
C PRO A 229 16.60 3.31 3.45
N PRO A 230 17.66 2.67 2.93
CA PRO A 230 18.92 2.49 3.66
C PRO A 230 19.71 3.81 3.81
N ARG A 231 20.57 3.88 4.83
CA ARG A 231 21.54 4.99 5.01
C ARG A 231 22.74 4.91 4.06
N ASP A 232 23.03 3.73 3.53
CA ASP A 232 24.17 3.53 2.65
C ASP A 232 23.97 4.25 1.31
N LYS A 233 24.87 5.18 0.99
CA LYS A 233 24.80 6.02 -0.23
C LYS A 233 24.98 5.23 -1.52
N ALA A 234 25.73 4.14 -1.51
CA ALA A 234 25.84 3.27 -2.67
C ALA A 234 24.55 2.48 -2.86
N ALA A 235 23.92 2.03 -1.77
CA ALA A 235 22.62 1.37 -1.81
C ALA A 235 21.51 2.30 -2.30
N LEU A 236 21.52 3.58 -1.91
CA LEU A 236 20.58 4.59 -2.43
C LEU A 236 20.72 4.88 -3.93
N ARG A 237 21.84 4.49 -4.55
CA ARG A 237 22.09 4.63 -5.99
C ARG A 237 21.82 3.35 -6.78
N LEU A 238 21.43 2.27 -6.12
CA LEU A 238 21.02 1.03 -6.78
C LEU A 238 19.57 1.18 -7.22
N GLU A 239 19.35 1.38 -8.52
CA GLU A 239 18.02 1.37 -9.13
C GLU A 239 17.57 -0.07 -9.46
N GLU A 240 18.52 -0.89 -9.91
CA GLU A 240 18.31 -2.30 -10.24
C GLU A 240 19.48 -3.11 -9.72
N LYS A 241 19.18 -4.29 -9.17
CA LYS A 241 20.19 -5.29 -8.86
C LYS A 241 19.83 -6.56 -9.61
N ALA A 242 20.68 -6.97 -10.55
CA ALA A 242 20.37 -8.07 -11.48
C ALA A 242 19.95 -9.38 -10.77
N SER A 243 20.40 -9.63 -9.54
CA SER A 243 20.00 -10.79 -8.73
C SER A 243 18.63 -10.66 -8.07
N GLU A 244 18.04 -9.47 -8.07
CA GLU A 244 16.75 -9.12 -7.46
C GLU A 244 15.73 -8.67 -8.50
N MET A 245 16.09 -8.76 -9.78
CA MET A 245 15.20 -8.57 -10.93
C MET A 245 14.77 -9.94 -11.44
N PHE A 246 13.51 -10.09 -11.84
CA PHE A 246 13.04 -11.29 -12.54
C PHE A 246 13.51 -11.26 -14.00
N PRO A 247 14.50 -12.07 -14.40
CA PRO A 247 15.08 -11.96 -15.73
C PRO A 247 14.22 -12.72 -16.74
N LEU A 248 13.23 -12.06 -17.35
CA LEU A 248 12.52 -12.63 -18.50
C LEU A 248 12.52 -11.71 -19.72
N ALA A 249 13.49 -11.98 -20.61
CA ALA A 249 13.61 -11.63 -22.03
C ALA A 249 13.47 -10.14 -22.47
N SER A 250 14.22 -9.79 -23.51
CA SER A 250 14.39 -8.48 -24.14
C SER A 250 13.10 -7.64 -24.28
N GLY A 251 12.97 -6.58 -23.47
CA GLY A 251 11.85 -5.63 -23.59
C GLY A 251 11.72 -4.58 -22.48
N GLY A 252 12.60 -4.57 -21.47
CA GLY A 252 12.49 -3.69 -20.32
C GLY A 252 11.43 -4.16 -19.31
N PRO A 253 11.72 -4.17 -18.00
CA PRO A 253 10.76 -4.63 -16.97
C PRO A 253 9.45 -3.82 -16.96
N PHE A 254 9.57 -2.52 -17.16
CA PHE A 254 8.46 -1.56 -17.07
C PHE A 254 7.42 -1.72 -18.18
N ALA A 255 7.87 -1.82 -19.43
CA ALA A 255 6.97 -1.89 -20.59
C ALA A 255 6.14 -3.17 -20.60
N ARG A 256 6.67 -4.28 -20.06
CA ARG A 256 5.95 -5.55 -19.99
C ARG A 256 5.02 -5.66 -18.79
N ALA A 257 5.39 -5.14 -17.62
CA ALA A 257 4.48 -5.06 -16.47
C ALA A 257 3.20 -4.29 -16.84
N LEU A 258 3.35 -3.19 -17.60
CA LEU A 258 2.23 -2.41 -18.12
C LEU A 258 1.38 -3.19 -19.13
N VAL A 259 2.01 -3.89 -20.09
CA VAL A 259 1.29 -4.70 -21.09
C VAL A 259 0.58 -5.90 -20.46
N SER A 260 1.16 -6.54 -19.46
CA SER A 260 0.56 -7.66 -18.74
C SER A 260 -0.60 -7.21 -17.84
N GLY A 261 -0.47 -6.07 -17.16
CA GLY A 261 -1.57 -5.46 -16.39
C GLY A 261 -2.77 -5.09 -17.26
N LEU A 262 -2.54 -4.66 -18.50
CA LEU A 262 -3.60 -4.42 -19.47
C LEU A 262 -4.30 -5.72 -19.93
N LYS A 263 -3.55 -6.81 -20.12
CA LYS A 263 -4.09 -8.13 -20.52
C LYS A 263 -4.91 -8.82 -19.43
N MET A 264 -4.59 -8.57 -18.16
CA MET A 264 -5.37 -9.10 -17.02
C MET A 264 -6.82 -8.62 -17.01
N ASN A 265 -7.09 -7.45 -17.58
CA ASN A 265 -8.44 -6.88 -17.60
C ASN A 265 -9.37 -7.56 -18.62
N GLU A 266 -8.87 -8.51 -19.43
CA GLU A 266 -9.60 -9.06 -20.59
C GLU A 266 -9.91 -10.57 -20.51
N ALA A 267 -9.44 -11.35 -19.53
CA ALA A 267 -9.61 -12.81 -19.56
C ALA A 267 -10.16 -13.44 -18.26
N ALA A 268 -11.20 -14.27 -18.42
CA ALA A 268 -11.68 -15.20 -17.39
C ALA A 268 -11.13 -16.60 -17.69
N ASP A 269 -9.95 -16.91 -17.16
CA ASP A 269 -9.35 -18.25 -17.29
C ASP A 269 -9.23 -18.94 -15.92
N THR A 270 -9.80 -20.13 -15.82
CA THR A 270 -9.81 -20.98 -14.61
C THR A 270 -8.56 -21.87 -14.49
N GLY A 271 -7.64 -21.84 -15.46
CA GLY A 271 -6.33 -22.51 -15.43
C GLY A 271 -5.15 -21.61 -15.04
N TYR A 272 -5.42 -20.39 -14.56
CA TYR A 272 -4.43 -19.34 -14.35
C TYR A 272 -3.34 -19.73 -13.33
N VAL A 273 -2.09 -19.76 -13.80
CA VAL A 273 -0.89 -19.67 -12.94
C VAL A 273 -0.65 -18.19 -12.71
N ASP A 274 -0.66 -17.77 -11.44
CA ASP A 274 -0.38 -16.40 -11.04
C ASP A 274 1.09 -16.05 -11.28
N GLU A 275 1.43 -15.76 -12.54
CA GLU A 275 2.72 -15.19 -12.97
C GLU A 275 2.96 -13.80 -12.36
N LEU A 276 1.97 -13.23 -11.66
CA LEU A 276 2.01 -11.95 -10.95
C LEU A 276 2.06 -12.12 -9.43
N SER A 277 2.22 -13.36 -8.94
CA SER A 277 2.61 -13.60 -7.56
C SER A 277 3.86 -12.76 -7.29
N PRO A 278 3.83 -11.81 -6.34
CA PRO A 278 4.95 -10.88 -6.10
C PRO A 278 6.25 -11.61 -5.75
N PHE A 279 6.14 -12.89 -5.41
CA PHE A 279 7.24 -13.81 -5.24
C PHE A 279 7.04 -14.99 -6.19
N GLU A 280 8.03 -15.27 -7.05
CA GLU A 280 8.06 -16.57 -7.73
C GLU A 280 7.93 -17.69 -6.70
N ARG A 281 7.17 -18.74 -7.00
CA ARG A 281 7.01 -19.91 -6.09
C ARG A 281 8.34 -20.55 -5.68
N ASN A 282 9.41 -20.27 -6.43
CA ASN A 282 10.77 -20.77 -6.26
C ASN A 282 11.69 -19.79 -5.51
N VAL A 283 11.23 -18.58 -5.18
CA VAL A 283 12.00 -17.55 -4.49
C VAL A 283 11.50 -17.43 -3.05
N GLY A 284 12.29 -17.98 -2.12
CA GLY A 284 12.00 -18.00 -0.69
C GLY A 284 11.88 -19.41 -0.10
N THR A 285 11.82 -19.50 1.23
CA THR A 285 11.63 -20.78 1.92
C THR A 285 10.15 -20.93 2.28
N PRO A 286 9.48 -22.02 1.86
CA PRO A 286 8.11 -22.29 2.31
C PRO A 286 8.01 -22.18 3.82
N LEU A 287 7.01 -21.48 4.35
CA LEU A 287 6.86 -21.25 5.79
C LEU A 287 6.90 -22.58 6.56
N SER A 288 6.23 -23.61 6.05
CA SER A 288 6.23 -24.96 6.63
C SER A 288 7.61 -25.63 6.66
N ALA A 289 8.49 -25.34 5.70
CA ALA A 289 9.87 -25.81 5.68
C ALA A 289 10.73 -25.03 6.69
N ALA A 290 10.60 -23.69 6.71
CA ALA A 290 11.29 -22.83 7.68
C ALA A 290 10.94 -23.22 9.13
N LEU A 291 9.66 -23.50 9.41
CA LEU A 291 9.19 -23.98 10.71
C LEU A 291 9.78 -25.36 11.09
N LYS A 292 10.06 -26.21 10.11
CA LYS A 292 10.64 -27.56 10.32
C LYS A 292 12.16 -27.58 10.45
N GLY A 293 12.85 -26.44 10.35
CA GLY A 293 14.31 -26.43 10.46
C GLY A 293 15.06 -25.97 9.24
N ASP A 294 14.39 -25.75 8.11
CA ASP A 294 15.05 -25.35 6.87
C ASP A 294 15.73 -23.99 7.05
N LYS A 295 17.03 -23.94 6.72
CA LYS A 295 17.87 -22.75 6.86
C LYS A 295 17.74 -21.79 5.68
N GLY A 296 17.08 -22.21 4.60
CA GLY A 296 17.04 -21.47 3.35
C GLY A 296 18.35 -21.60 2.56
N SER A 297 18.41 -20.90 1.43
CA SER A 297 19.52 -20.96 0.48
C SER A 297 20.70 -20.05 0.82
N ASP A 298 20.51 -19.08 1.73
CA ASP A 298 21.56 -18.14 2.12
C ASP A 298 22.39 -18.70 3.29
N PRO A 299 23.70 -18.96 3.13
CA PRO A 299 24.53 -19.50 4.20
C PRO A 299 24.78 -18.49 5.34
N ALA A 300 24.56 -17.19 5.11
CA ALA A 300 24.74 -16.13 6.12
C ALA A 300 23.50 -15.93 7.00
N ILE A 301 22.32 -16.39 6.57
CA ILE A 301 21.04 -16.16 7.25
C ILE A 301 20.31 -17.48 7.45
N ASP A 302 20.17 -17.92 8.71
CA ASP A 302 19.32 -19.07 9.05
C ASP A 302 17.86 -18.61 9.13
N ILE A 303 17.15 -18.63 7.99
CA ILE A 303 15.76 -18.15 7.91
C ILE A 303 14.83 -18.98 8.80
N GLY A 304 15.09 -20.29 8.93
CA GLY A 304 14.32 -21.16 9.80
C GLY A 304 14.46 -20.76 11.26
N ALA A 305 15.68 -20.47 11.72
CA ALA A 305 15.91 -19.98 13.08
C ALA A 305 15.21 -18.63 13.32
N TYR A 306 15.27 -17.71 12.35
CA TYR A 306 14.55 -16.44 12.41
C TYR A 306 13.03 -16.63 12.53
N VAL A 307 12.44 -17.42 11.62
CA VAL A 307 11.00 -17.72 11.61
C VAL A 307 10.59 -18.36 12.93
N ARG A 308 11.34 -19.37 13.42
CA ARG A 308 10.99 -20.03 14.68
C ARG A 308 11.06 -19.10 15.87
N LYS A 309 12.09 -18.25 15.93
CA LYS A 309 12.29 -17.29 17.03
C LYS A 309 11.20 -16.22 17.09
N HIS A 310 10.68 -15.78 15.93
CA HIS A 310 9.83 -14.58 15.87
C HIS A 310 8.36 -14.86 15.55
N TYR A 311 8.07 -16.01 14.94
CA TYR A 311 6.76 -16.37 14.38
C TYR A 311 6.28 -17.77 14.76
N SER A 312 7.09 -18.58 15.48
CA SER A 312 6.66 -19.88 16.02
C SER A 312 6.67 -19.89 17.55
N GLY A 313 5.79 -20.67 18.17
CA GLY A 313 5.70 -20.81 19.62
C GLY A 313 4.74 -19.83 20.32
N PRO A 314 4.51 -20.01 21.63
CA PRO A 314 3.58 -19.21 22.41
C PRO A 314 4.02 -17.75 22.51
N VAL A 315 3.05 -16.84 22.49
CA VAL A 315 3.32 -15.40 22.56
C VAL A 315 3.82 -15.04 23.95
N SER A 316 5.02 -14.47 24.06
CA SER A 316 5.51 -13.92 25.32
C SER A 316 4.71 -12.66 25.65
N ALA A 317 4.07 -12.63 26.82
CA ALA A 317 3.21 -11.55 27.31
C ALA A 317 1.92 -11.33 26.51
N ALA A 318 1.21 -12.41 26.18
CA ALA A 318 -0.06 -12.35 25.46
C ALA A 318 -1.06 -11.38 26.11
N ALA A 319 -1.54 -10.40 25.35
CA ALA A 319 -2.54 -9.45 25.81
C ALA A 319 -3.87 -10.16 26.09
N ALA A 320 -4.73 -9.57 26.93
CA ALA A 320 -6.02 -10.18 27.33
C ALA A 320 -6.95 -10.53 26.15
N MET A 321 -6.75 -9.92 24.98
CA MET A 321 -7.54 -10.14 23.77
C MET A 321 -6.90 -11.10 22.76
N GLU A 322 -5.71 -11.62 23.03
CA GLU A 322 -5.01 -12.49 22.09
C GLU A 322 -5.55 -13.92 22.12
N ASP A 323 -5.79 -14.49 20.94
CA ASP A 323 -6.09 -15.91 20.85
C ASP A 323 -4.86 -16.69 21.30
N ARG A 324 -5.02 -17.43 22.39
CA ARG A 324 -3.96 -18.29 22.94
C ARG A 324 -3.74 -19.51 22.04
N ASP A 325 -4.74 -19.85 21.22
CA ASP A 325 -4.61 -20.82 20.16
C ASP A 325 -4.01 -20.15 18.92
N GLN A 326 -2.77 -20.51 18.66
CA GLN A 326 -2.02 -20.10 17.48
C GLN A 326 -1.71 -21.33 16.63
N SER A 327 -2.56 -22.36 16.63
CA SER A 327 -2.38 -23.60 15.86
C SER A 327 -2.33 -23.41 14.33
N TRP A 328 -2.61 -22.20 13.86
CA TRP A 328 -2.34 -21.77 12.48
C TRP A 328 -0.87 -21.39 12.22
N ARG A 329 -0.03 -21.34 13.25
CA ARG A 329 1.44 -21.22 13.18
C ARG A 329 2.12 -22.56 13.02
#